data_AF-A0A7J6BHG8-F1
#
_entry.id   AF-A0A7J6BHG8-F1
#
_cell.length_a   1.000
_cell.length_b   1.000
_cell.length_c   1.000
_cell.angle_alpha   90.00
_cell.angle_beta   90.00
_cell.angle_gamma   90.00
#
_symmetry.space_group_name_H-M   'P 1'
#
loop_
_entity.id
_entity.type
_entity.pdbx_description
1 polymer ?
#
loop_
_entity_poly.entity_id
_entity_poly.type
_entity_poly.pdbx_seq_one_letter_code
_entity_poly.pdbx_strand_id
1 'polypeptide(L)'
;MLQDGEIPMGPLFREMAKPLLPIGKAAVLLVHILNLLCKGLSPKKAGALWTDAGLNWKDFLSEDEDVKKFVTEQKLEFTLGEESENPSKKMLSAEELGKSLDRLIEDKANNQRILNWVEANLNEQQMTSSLFVQALMTSVCQAAIVCENPYKVDVEQITQRAKLLQKYLVDEQKELQVLYAIQALMVRLEQPANLLRMFLDTLYDEDVIKEEAFSKFGVQQRPGRARHGPQIRQTILHLAQRGRGRIR
;
A
#
# COMPACT_ATOMS: atom_id res chain seq x y z
N MET A 1 20.23 9.14 -1.60
CA MET A 1 21.59 8.65 -1.26
C MET A 1 21.59 7.23 -0.66
N LEU A 2 21.30 7.02 0.65
CA LEU A 2 21.22 5.64 1.20
C LEU A 2 19.94 4.90 0.78
N GLN A 3 18.83 5.63 0.64
CA GLN A 3 17.53 5.07 0.26
C GLN A 3 17.45 4.69 -1.23
N ASP A 4 18.33 5.27 -2.05
CA ASP A 4 18.36 5.11 -3.51
C ASP A 4 19.48 4.15 -3.96
N GLY A 5 20.24 3.57 -3.02
CA GLY A 5 21.34 2.64 -3.30
C GLY A 5 22.62 3.28 -3.85
N GLU A 6 22.70 4.61 -3.93
CA GLU A 6 23.86 5.34 -4.46
C GLU A 6 25.10 5.23 -3.56
N ILE A 7 24.89 5.06 -2.25
CA ILE A 7 25.96 4.84 -1.28
C ILE A 7 25.74 3.49 -0.59
N PRO A 8 26.70 2.56 -0.63
CA PRO A 8 26.56 1.26 0.01
C PRO A 8 26.57 1.40 1.54
N MET A 9 25.52 0.88 2.18
CA MET A 9 25.29 1.00 3.64
C MET A 9 26.46 0.42 4.45
N GLY A 10 26.96 -0.77 4.07
CA GLY A 10 27.99 -1.49 4.82
C GLY A 10 29.28 -0.68 5.01
N PRO A 11 29.97 -0.28 3.91
CA PRO A 11 31.17 0.54 3.99
C PRO A 11 30.94 1.85 4.75
N LEU A 12 29.83 2.55 4.47
CA LEU A 12 29.53 3.82 5.13
C LEU A 12 29.41 3.65 6.65
N PHE A 13 28.64 2.66 7.11
CA PHE A 13 28.40 2.45 8.54
C PHE A 13 29.67 2.04 9.26
N ARG A 14 30.51 1.19 8.65
CA ARG A 14 31.81 0.82 9.21
C ARG A 14 32.76 2.02 9.29
N GLU A 15 32.86 2.85 8.25
CA GLU A 15 33.71 4.05 8.27
C GLU A 15 33.25 5.08 9.31
N MET A 16 31.94 5.32 9.44
CA MET A 16 31.41 6.24 10.45
C MET A 16 31.59 5.71 11.88
N ALA A 17 31.55 4.39 12.07
CA ALA A 17 31.70 3.76 13.37
C ALA A 17 33.14 3.79 13.90
N LYS A 18 34.15 3.69 13.02
CA LYS A 18 35.58 3.65 13.39
C LYS A 18 36.01 4.64 14.49
N PRO A 19 35.76 5.96 14.38
CA PRO A 19 36.17 6.92 15.41
C PRO A 19 35.36 6.81 16.70
N LEU A 20 34.20 6.12 16.67
CA LEU A 20 33.27 6.00 17.79
C LEU A 20 33.42 4.69 18.57
N LEU A 21 34.08 3.68 17.98
CA LEU A 21 34.37 2.40 18.64
C LEU A 21 35.17 2.60 19.95
N PRO A 22 36.27 3.37 20.00
CA PRO A 22 37.08 3.51 21.22
C PRO A 22 36.34 4.19 22.38
N ILE A 23 35.29 4.95 22.08
CA ILE A 23 34.49 5.68 23.07
C ILE A 23 33.12 5.04 23.32
N GLY A 24 32.85 3.85 22.76
CA GLY A 24 31.61 3.10 22.97
C GLY A 24 30.36 3.78 22.41
N LYS A 25 30.48 4.67 21.43
CA LYS A 25 29.34 5.42 20.86
C LYS A 25 28.93 4.99 19.46
N ALA A 26 29.59 3.99 18.88
CA ALA A 26 29.31 3.52 17.53
C ALA A 26 27.85 3.02 17.40
N ALA A 27 27.43 2.09 18.27
CA ALA A 27 26.08 1.56 18.25
C ALA A 27 25.00 2.64 18.45
N VAL A 28 25.24 3.62 19.33
CA VAL A 28 24.31 4.74 19.58
C VAL A 28 24.07 5.56 18.32
N LEU A 29 25.11 5.87 17.54
CA LEU A 29 24.96 6.58 16.27
C LEU A 29 24.14 5.75 15.27
N LEU A 30 24.48 4.46 15.11
CA LEU A 30 23.80 3.58 14.15
C LEU A 30 22.32 3.40 14.48
N VAL A 31 21.96 3.31 15.76
CA VAL A 31 20.55 3.32 16.22
C VAL A 31 19.81 4.56 15.71
N HIS A 32 20.40 5.76 15.85
CA HIS A 32 19.77 7.00 15.38
C HIS A 32 19.60 7.01 13.86
N ILE A 33 20.62 6.56 13.13
CA ILE A 33 20.55 6.48 11.65
C ILE A 33 19.48 5.49 11.21
N LEU A 34 19.43 4.29 11.81
CA LEU A 34 18.40 3.29 11.51
C LEU A 34 16.99 3.82 11.82
N ASN A 35 16.80 4.50 12.94
CA ASN A 35 15.53 5.13 13.28
C ASN A 35 15.14 6.23 12.27
N LEU A 36 16.10 7.00 11.75
CA LEU A 36 15.84 7.96 10.67
C LEU A 36 15.54 7.26 9.34
N LEU A 37 16.24 6.18 9.01
CA LEU A 37 15.96 5.37 7.82
C LEU A 37 14.55 4.78 7.89
N CYS A 38 14.12 4.28 9.05
CA CYS A 38 12.77 3.77 9.30
C CYS A 38 11.66 4.83 9.17
N LYS A 39 11.99 6.13 9.13
CA LYS A 39 11.01 7.19 8.81
C LYS A 39 10.73 7.29 7.31
N GLY A 40 11.70 6.93 6.46
CA GLY A 40 11.55 6.94 5.00
C GLY A 40 11.35 5.55 4.38
N LEU A 41 11.88 4.51 5.01
CA LEU A 41 11.80 3.10 4.65
C LEU A 41 11.05 2.32 5.73
N SER A 42 10.56 1.12 5.43
CA SER A 42 10.02 0.24 6.48
C SER A 42 11.14 -0.40 7.31
N PRO A 43 10.92 -0.74 8.59
CA PRO A 43 11.87 -1.50 9.40
C PRO A 43 12.33 -2.79 8.72
N LYS A 44 11.43 -3.47 7.99
CA LYS A 44 11.75 -4.65 7.18
C LYS A 44 12.80 -4.34 6.10
N LYS A 45 12.63 -3.24 5.35
CA LYS A 45 13.60 -2.84 4.30
C LYS A 45 14.91 -2.36 4.91
N ALA A 46 14.88 -1.60 6.00
CA ALA A 46 16.08 -1.19 6.71
C ALA A 46 16.85 -2.40 7.26
N GLY A 47 16.13 -3.41 7.77
CA GLY A 47 16.68 -4.69 8.20
C GLY A 47 17.31 -5.47 7.05
N ALA A 48 16.61 -5.58 5.92
CA ALA A 48 17.17 -6.23 4.73
C ALA A 48 18.44 -5.54 4.26
N LEU A 49 18.46 -4.20 4.16
CA LEU A 49 19.67 -3.45 3.79
C LEU A 49 20.82 -3.66 4.79
N TRP A 50 20.51 -3.76 6.08
CA TRP A 50 21.49 -4.05 7.13
C TRP A 50 22.09 -5.45 6.95
N THR A 51 21.24 -6.46 6.77
CA THR A 51 21.65 -7.86 6.58
C THR A 51 22.40 -8.06 5.26
N ASP A 52 21.91 -7.48 4.15
CA ASP A 52 22.54 -7.53 2.82
C ASP A 52 23.91 -6.84 2.81
N ALA A 53 24.08 -5.81 3.65
CA ALA A 53 25.37 -5.14 3.86
C ALA A 53 26.36 -5.96 4.72
N GLY A 54 25.94 -7.12 5.22
CA GLY A 54 26.72 -7.99 6.11
C GLY A 54 27.11 -7.29 7.41
N LEU A 55 26.23 -6.43 7.94
CA LEU A 55 26.46 -5.72 9.19
C LEU A 55 26.04 -6.58 10.38
N ASN A 56 26.85 -6.57 11.44
CA ASN A 56 26.57 -7.28 12.67
C ASN A 56 26.73 -6.32 13.87
N TRP A 57 25.79 -6.33 14.80
CA TRP A 57 25.87 -5.50 16.01
C TRP A 57 27.11 -5.80 16.87
N LYS A 58 27.66 -7.02 16.79
CA LYS A 58 28.93 -7.37 17.45
C LYS A 58 30.11 -6.52 16.97
N ASP A 59 30.03 -5.95 15.77
CA ASP A 59 31.07 -5.08 15.22
C ASP A 59 31.02 -3.66 15.83
N PHE A 60 29.95 -3.31 16.55
CA PHE A 60 29.66 -1.94 17.00
C PHE A 60 29.36 -1.82 18.50
N LEU A 61 29.11 -2.94 19.17
CA LEU A 61 28.87 -3.05 20.61
C LEU A 61 30.14 -3.45 21.34
N SER A 62 30.15 -3.27 22.65
CA SER A 62 31.25 -3.76 23.50
C SER A 62 31.18 -5.29 23.63
N GLU A 63 32.30 -5.97 23.88
CA GLU A 63 32.35 -7.44 23.98
C GLU A 63 31.41 -8.01 25.06
N ASP A 64 31.15 -7.24 26.11
CA ASP A 64 30.28 -7.63 27.23
C ASP A 64 28.78 -7.39 26.99
N GLU A 65 28.40 -6.73 25.88
CA GLU A 65 27.01 -6.38 25.60
C GLU A 65 26.25 -7.52 24.91
N ASP A 66 25.09 -7.87 25.47
CA ASP A 66 24.17 -8.82 24.85
C ASP A 66 23.44 -8.16 23.67
N VAL A 67 23.75 -8.63 22.46
CA VAL A 67 23.15 -8.14 21.21
C VAL A 67 21.63 -8.25 21.23
N LYS A 68 21.06 -9.37 21.69
CA LYS A 68 19.60 -9.59 21.69
C LYS A 68 18.93 -8.61 22.64
N LYS A 69 19.49 -8.44 23.84
CA LYS A 69 18.99 -7.47 24.82
C LYS A 69 19.05 -6.04 24.26
N PHE A 70 20.18 -5.66 23.65
CA PHE A 70 20.38 -4.33 23.09
C PHE A 70 19.35 -4.01 22.00
N VAL A 71 19.18 -4.90 21.01
CA VAL A 71 18.24 -4.63 19.92
C VAL A 71 16.79 -4.60 20.40
N THR A 72 16.42 -5.37 21.42
CA THR A 72 15.08 -5.30 22.02
C THR A 72 14.85 -3.99 22.76
N GLU A 73 15.83 -3.52 23.54
CA GLU A 73 15.74 -2.23 24.24
C GLU A 73 15.64 -1.05 23.26
N GLN A 74 16.36 -1.14 22.13
CA GLN A 74 16.37 -0.11 21.08
C GLN A 74 15.27 -0.30 20.02
N LYS A 75 14.47 -1.36 20.08
CA LYS A 75 13.43 -1.73 19.10
C LYS A 75 13.98 -1.92 17.66
N LEU A 76 15.14 -2.56 17.54
CA LEU A 76 15.87 -2.82 16.30
C LEU A 76 15.92 -4.31 15.93
N GLU A 77 14.98 -5.11 16.41
CA GLU A 77 14.95 -6.58 16.22
C GLU A 77 14.93 -6.97 14.72
N PHE A 78 14.42 -6.07 13.87
CA PHE A 78 14.42 -6.22 12.42
C PHE A 78 15.83 -6.33 11.79
N THR A 79 16.90 -6.00 12.52
CA THR A 79 18.30 -6.11 12.05
C THR A 79 18.93 -7.47 12.30
N LEU A 80 18.29 -8.37 13.04
CA LEU A 80 18.85 -9.67 13.40
C LEU A 80 18.81 -10.71 12.26
N GLY A 81 18.20 -10.42 11.11
CA GLY A 81 18.19 -11.29 9.94
C GLY A 81 17.43 -12.62 10.10
N GLU A 82 17.10 -13.01 11.32
CA GLU A 82 16.09 -14.03 11.58
C GLU A 82 14.74 -13.41 11.25
N GLU A 83 13.96 -14.12 10.44
CA GLU A 83 12.51 -13.98 10.44
C GLU A 83 12.04 -14.20 11.88
N SER A 84 12.12 -13.16 12.70
CA SER A 84 11.13 -12.97 13.73
C SER A 84 9.83 -12.94 12.96
N GLU A 85 9.20 -14.10 12.86
CA GLU A 85 7.76 -14.18 12.92
C GLU A 85 7.37 -13.17 13.99
N ASN A 86 6.84 -12.04 13.53
CA ASN A 86 6.52 -10.93 14.39
C ASN A 86 5.67 -11.46 15.55
N PRO A 87 5.73 -10.85 16.74
CA PRO A 87 4.68 -11.04 17.73
C PRO A 87 3.37 -10.68 17.01
N SER A 88 2.60 -11.71 16.64
CA SER A 88 1.36 -11.70 15.86
C SER A 88 0.95 -10.29 15.40
N LYS A 89 1.30 -9.87 14.17
CA LYS A 89 0.70 -8.65 13.60
C LYS A 89 -0.81 -8.81 13.71
N LYS A 90 -1.42 -8.06 14.62
CA LYS A 90 -2.82 -8.19 14.97
C LYS A 90 -3.63 -7.99 13.69
N MET A 91 -4.47 -8.96 13.34
CA MET A 91 -5.37 -8.80 12.20
C MET A 91 -6.28 -7.61 12.46
N LEU A 92 -6.13 -6.55 11.67
CA LEU A 92 -7.05 -5.42 11.70
C LEU A 92 -8.42 -5.85 11.18
N SER A 93 -9.48 -5.38 11.84
CA SER A 93 -10.84 -5.48 11.31
C SER A 93 -11.00 -4.61 10.06
N ALA A 94 -12.06 -4.85 9.28
CA ALA A 94 -12.35 -4.06 8.08
C ALA A 94 -12.51 -2.56 8.39
N GLU A 95 -13.10 -2.24 9.54
CA GLU A 95 -13.30 -0.86 10.00
C GLU A 95 -11.99 -0.17 10.40
N GLU A 96 -11.11 -0.87 11.13
CA GLU A 96 -9.79 -0.34 11.50
C GLU A 96 -8.91 -0.13 10.26
N LEU A 97 -9.01 -1.05 9.31
CA LEU A 97 -8.25 -0.99 8.06
C LEU A 97 -8.73 0.17 7.19
N GLY A 98 -10.05 0.35 7.01
CA GLY A 98 -10.62 1.51 6.32
C GLY A 98 -10.20 2.82 6.96
N LYS A 99 -10.42 2.99 8.27
CA LYS A 99 -10.05 4.21 9.01
C LYS A 99 -8.57 4.57 8.88
N SER A 100 -7.70 3.57 8.86
CA SER A 100 -6.26 3.81 8.75
C SER A 100 -5.85 4.26 7.34
N LEU A 101 -6.46 3.67 6.31
CA LEU A 101 -6.24 4.04 4.92
C LEU A 101 -6.82 5.43 4.61
N ASP A 102 -8.03 5.72 5.09
CA ASP A 102 -8.65 7.04 5.00
C ASP A 102 -7.72 8.12 5.56
N ARG A 103 -7.22 7.94 6.79
CA ARG A 103 -6.27 8.87 7.43
C ARG A 103 -5.00 9.07 6.61
N LEU A 104 -4.40 8.01 6.08
CA LEU A 104 -3.18 8.13 5.27
C LEU A 104 -3.42 8.93 3.99
N ILE A 105 -4.58 8.74 3.36
CA ILE A 105 -4.94 9.43 2.13
C ILE A 105 -5.28 10.90 2.41
N GLU A 106 -6.04 11.18 3.47
CA GLU A 106 -6.35 12.53 3.95
C GLU A 106 -5.07 13.32 4.32
N ASP A 107 -4.11 12.67 4.97
CA ASP A 107 -2.78 13.22 5.29
C ASP A 107 -1.89 13.44 4.05
N LYS A 108 -2.41 13.19 2.84
CA LYS A 108 -1.69 13.27 1.56
C LYS A 108 -0.40 12.45 1.56
N ALA A 109 -0.39 11.31 2.26
CA ALA A 109 0.74 10.40 2.26
C ALA A 109 1.02 9.94 0.82
N ASN A 110 2.28 9.94 0.37
CA ASN A 110 2.63 9.41 -0.95
C ASN A 110 2.47 7.88 -0.99
N ASN A 111 2.52 7.30 -2.19
CA ASN A 111 2.34 5.85 -2.36
C ASN A 111 3.37 5.04 -1.55
N GLN A 112 4.64 5.48 -1.48
CA GLN A 112 5.66 4.76 -0.72
C GLN A 112 5.36 4.71 0.78
N ARG A 113 4.84 5.80 1.37
CA ARG A 113 4.43 5.84 2.77
C ARG A 113 3.25 4.90 3.03
N ILE A 114 2.28 4.82 2.12
CA ILE A 114 1.16 3.89 2.24
C ILE A 114 1.67 2.43 2.14
N LEU A 115 2.55 2.13 1.18
CA LEU A 115 3.17 0.81 1.05
C LEU A 115 3.94 0.40 2.31
N ASN A 116 4.75 1.30 2.85
CA ASN A 116 5.49 1.05 4.09
C ASN A 116 4.53 0.79 5.26
N TRP A 117 3.43 1.55 5.36
CA TRP A 117 2.44 1.33 6.40
C TRP A 117 1.75 -0.04 6.26
N VAL A 118 1.35 -0.42 5.04
CA VAL A 118 0.75 -1.74 4.77
C VAL A 118 1.73 -2.86 5.17
N GLU A 119 2.99 -2.76 4.75
CA GLU A 119 4.05 -3.72 5.08
C GLU A 119 4.32 -3.83 6.59
N ALA A 120 4.21 -2.72 7.33
CA ALA A 120 4.44 -2.68 8.77
C ALA A 120 3.24 -3.22 9.58
N ASN A 121 2.01 -2.95 9.13
CA ASN A 121 0.80 -3.19 9.94
C ASN A 121 0.01 -4.44 9.54
N LEU A 122 0.08 -4.86 8.27
CA LEU A 122 -0.63 -6.04 7.79
C LEU A 122 0.27 -7.27 7.73
N ASN A 123 -0.32 -8.45 7.93
CA ASN A 123 0.31 -9.73 7.62
C ASN A 123 0.04 -10.11 6.15
N GLU A 124 0.72 -11.15 5.64
CA GLU A 124 0.63 -11.57 4.23
C GLU A 124 -0.80 -11.98 3.84
N GLN A 125 -1.53 -12.62 4.75
CA GLN A 125 -2.93 -13.00 4.55
C GLN A 125 -3.83 -11.77 4.37
N GLN A 126 -3.63 -10.71 5.15
CA GLN A 126 -4.41 -9.49 5.02
C GLN A 126 -4.04 -8.70 3.76
N MET A 127 -2.75 -8.62 3.40
CA MET A 127 -2.29 -7.94 2.19
C MET A 127 -2.88 -8.58 0.92
N THR A 128 -3.07 -9.89 0.92
CA THR A 128 -3.69 -10.64 -0.17
C THR A 128 -5.19 -10.82 -0.01
N SER A 129 -5.83 -10.22 1.00
CA SER A 129 -7.26 -10.36 1.23
C SER A 129 -8.11 -9.47 0.31
N SER A 130 -9.34 -9.89 0.01
CA SER A 130 -10.29 -9.07 -0.74
C SER A 130 -10.77 -7.86 0.07
N LEU A 131 -10.83 -8.01 1.41
CA LEU A 131 -11.20 -6.94 2.34
C LEU A 131 -10.24 -5.76 2.25
N PHE A 132 -8.93 -6.03 2.26
CA PHE A 132 -7.92 -4.98 2.13
C PHE A 132 -8.05 -4.23 0.80
N VAL A 133 -8.18 -4.96 -0.31
CA VAL A 133 -8.30 -4.37 -1.65
C VAL A 133 -9.58 -3.52 -1.79
N GLN A 134 -10.71 -3.98 -1.25
CA GLN A 134 -11.95 -3.21 -1.24
C GLN A 134 -11.82 -1.93 -0.41
N ALA A 135 -11.20 -2.01 0.77
CA ALA A 135 -11.00 -0.85 1.63
C ALA A 135 -10.04 0.17 1.00
N LEU A 136 -8.93 -0.29 0.40
CA LEU A 136 -8.00 0.58 -0.32
C LEU A 136 -8.70 1.30 -1.46
N MET A 137 -9.45 0.58 -2.30
CA MET A 137 -10.22 1.22 -3.37
C MET A 137 -11.24 2.22 -2.84
N THR A 138 -11.99 1.84 -1.80
CA THR A 138 -13.03 2.71 -1.21
C THR A 138 -12.41 4.00 -0.70
N SER A 139 -11.28 3.92 0.01
CA SER A 139 -10.60 5.07 0.59
C SER A 139 -10.05 6.01 -0.51
N VAL A 140 -9.44 5.44 -1.57
CA VAL A 140 -8.94 6.21 -2.73
C VAL A 140 -10.10 6.90 -3.47
N CYS A 141 -11.17 6.15 -3.77
CA CYS A 141 -12.32 6.72 -4.47
C CYS A 141 -12.98 7.82 -3.64
N GLN A 142 -13.18 7.60 -2.34
CA GLN A 142 -13.83 8.57 -1.46
C GLN A 142 -13.04 9.88 -1.39
N ALA A 143 -11.71 9.82 -1.31
CA ALA A 143 -10.87 11.01 -1.33
C ALA A 143 -10.86 11.75 -2.68
N ALA A 144 -11.17 11.06 -3.77
CA ALA A 144 -11.27 11.64 -5.12
C ALA A 144 -12.66 12.21 -5.44
N ILE A 145 -13.65 12.12 -4.53
CA ILE A 145 -14.98 12.71 -4.77
C ILE A 145 -14.93 14.21 -4.49
N VAL A 146 -15.32 14.99 -5.50
CA VAL A 146 -15.55 16.43 -5.37
C VAL A 146 -17.06 16.66 -5.22
N CYS A 147 -17.46 17.15 -4.04
CA CYS A 147 -18.85 17.43 -3.66
C CYS A 147 -19.40 18.70 -4.32
N GLU A 148 -19.42 18.74 -5.65
CA GLU A 148 -20.15 19.73 -6.45
C GLU A 148 -21.54 19.19 -6.83
N ASN A 149 -22.41 20.05 -7.40
CA ASN A 149 -23.68 19.62 -7.97
C ASN A 149 -23.65 19.78 -9.51
N PRO A 150 -23.50 18.70 -10.29
CA PRO A 150 -23.38 17.30 -9.86
C PRO A 150 -21.99 16.93 -9.33
N TYR A 151 -21.89 15.83 -8.59
CA TYR A 151 -20.63 15.28 -8.08
C TYR A 151 -19.63 15.05 -9.22
N LYS A 152 -18.34 15.25 -8.92
CA LYS A 152 -17.23 15.02 -9.86
C LYS A 152 -16.17 14.10 -9.26
N VAL A 153 -15.32 13.56 -10.11
CA VAL A 153 -14.11 12.82 -9.74
C VAL A 153 -12.91 13.72 -9.98
N ASP A 154 -12.06 13.88 -8.96
CA ASP A 154 -10.70 14.38 -9.10
C ASP A 154 -9.85 13.28 -9.74
N VAL A 155 -9.69 13.37 -11.06
CA VAL A 155 -8.93 12.38 -11.85
C VAL A 155 -7.47 12.34 -11.43
N GLU A 156 -6.89 13.48 -11.06
CA GLU A 156 -5.48 13.55 -10.68
C GLU A 156 -5.20 12.76 -9.40
N GLN A 157 -6.12 12.81 -8.42
CA GLN A 157 -6.02 12.00 -7.21
C GLN A 157 -6.01 10.50 -7.53
N ILE A 158 -6.80 10.03 -8.50
CA ILE A 158 -6.80 8.62 -8.88
C ILE A 158 -5.52 8.25 -9.62
N THR A 159 -5.09 9.06 -10.60
CA THR A 159 -3.84 8.85 -11.35
C THR A 159 -2.63 8.79 -10.41
N GLN A 160 -2.57 9.67 -9.41
CA GLN A 160 -1.51 9.65 -8.38
C GLN A 160 -1.48 8.32 -7.59
N ARG A 161 -2.62 7.61 -7.49
CA ARG A 161 -2.74 6.32 -6.79
C ARG A 161 -2.71 5.10 -7.71
N ALA A 162 -2.70 5.27 -9.03
CA ALA A 162 -2.76 4.16 -9.99
C ALA A 162 -1.69 3.09 -9.72
N LYS A 163 -0.41 3.49 -9.58
CA LYS A 163 0.70 2.56 -9.27
C LYS A 163 0.53 1.82 -7.94
N LEU A 164 -0.08 2.46 -6.95
CA LEU A 164 -0.37 1.83 -5.66
C LEU A 164 -1.47 0.77 -5.81
N LEU A 165 -2.54 1.09 -6.52
CA LEU A 165 -3.64 0.18 -6.78
C LEU A 165 -3.16 -1.04 -7.60
N GLN A 166 -2.42 -0.80 -8.69
CA GLN A 166 -1.84 -1.85 -9.54
C GLN A 166 -0.95 -2.83 -8.76
N LYS A 167 -0.23 -2.38 -7.72
CA LYS A 167 0.59 -3.26 -6.87
C LYS A 167 -0.24 -4.31 -6.11
N TYR A 168 -1.51 -4.02 -5.81
CA TYR A 168 -2.37 -4.92 -5.02
C TYR A 168 -3.50 -5.56 -5.81
N LEU A 169 -3.89 -5.00 -6.96
CA LEU A 169 -4.84 -5.58 -7.90
C LEU A 169 -4.10 -6.48 -8.90
N VAL A 170 -3.55 -7.58 -8.40
CA VAL A 170 -2.65 -8.46 -9.17
C VAL A 170 -3.38 -9.44 -10.09
N ASP A 171 -4.67 -9.65 -9.87
CA ASP A 171 -5.48 -10.62 -10.62
C ASP A 171 -6.91 -10.11 -10.87
N GLU A 172 -7.58 -10.77 -11.80
CA GLU A 172 -8.94 -10.43 -12.23
C GLU A 172 -9.98 -10.58 -11.09
N GLN A 173 -9.76 -11.48 -10.12
CA GLN A 173 -10.66 -11.58 -8.97
C GLN A 173 -10.54 -10.32 -8.11
N LYS A 174 -9.34 -9.77 -7.90
CA LYS A 174 -9.13 -8.50 -7.20
C LYS A 174 -9.76 -7.34 -7.92
N GLU A 175 -9.59 -7.25 -9.24
CA GLU A 175 -10.26 -6.24 -10.07
C GLU A 175 -11.79 -6.31 -9.92
N LEU A 176 -12.37 -7.52 -9.86
CA LEU A 176 -13.80 -7.70 -9.61
C LEU A 176 -14.22 -7.25 -8.20
N GLN A 177 -13.41 -7.51 -7.17
CA GLN A 177 -13.69 -7.04 -5.80
C GLN A 177 -13.71 -5.52 -5.71
N VAL A 178 -12.82 -4.87 -6.46
CA VAL A 178 -12.77 -3.42 -6.59
C VAL A 178 -14.03 -2.87 -7.24
N LEU A 179 -14.56 -3.51 -8.29
CA LEU A 179 -15.83 -3.12 -8.90
C LEU A 179 -17.01 -3.20 -7.92
N TYR A 180 -17.03 -4.22 -7.04
CA TYR A 180 -18.02 -4.30 -5.96
C TYR A 180 -17.86 -3.19 -4.92
N ALA A 181 -16.63 -2.82 -4.56
CA ALA A 181 -16.37 -1.73 -3.63
C ALA A 181 -16.88 -0.38 -4.19
N ILE A 182 -16.60 -0.09 -5.46
CA ILE A 182 -17.08 1.12 -6.13
C ILE A 182 -18.62 1.10 -6.21
N GLN A 183 -19.23 -0.04 -6.54
CA GLN A 183 -20.69 -0.18 -6.54
C GLN A 183 -21.29 0.10 -5.15
N ALA A 184 -20.72 -0.46 -4.09
CA ALA A 184 -21.17 -0.22 -2.72
C ALA A 184 -21.04 1.26 -2.34
N LEU A 185 -19.95 1.92 -2.75
CA LEU A 185 -19.76 3.36 -2.59
C LEU A 185 -20.86 4.16 -3.30
N MET A 186 -21.20 3.82 -4.55
CA MET A 186 -22.28 4.48 -5.28
C MET A 186 -23.64 4.30 -4.60
N VAL A 187 -23.93 3.12 -4.04
CA VAL A 187 -25.16 2.87 -3.27
C VAL A 187 -25.21 3.78 -2.04
N ARG A 188 -24.09 3.91 -1.32
CA ARG A 188 -23.99 4.78 -0.13
C ARG A 188 -24.19 6.27 -0.46
N LEU A 189 -23.85 6.68 -1.68
CA LEU A 189 -24.02 8.06 -2.18
C LEU A 189 -25.36 8.28 -2.89
N GLU A 190 -26.30 7.33 -2.81
CA GLU A 190 -27.61 7.40 -3.46
C GLU A 190 -27.54 7.48 -5.00
N GLN A 191 -26.55 6.82 -5.61
CA GLN A 191 -26.39 6.67 -7.06
C GLN A 191 -26.30 8.02 -7.81
N PRO A 192 -25.29 8.85 -7.51
CA PRO A 192 -25.14 10.13 -8.18
C PRO A 192 -24.90 9.93 -9.68
N ALA A 193 -25.54 10.77 -10.49
CA ALA A 193 -25.45 10.70 -11.93
C ALA A 193 -23.98 10.81 -12.41
N ASN A 194 -23.60 9.96 -13.36
CA ASN A 194 -22.29 9.93 -14.03
C ASN A 194 -21.06 9.61 -13.16
N LEU A 195 -21.16 9.61 -11.82
CA LEU A 195 -20.00 9.41 -10.94
C LEU A 195 -19.36 8.04 -11.13
N LEU A 196 -20.17 6.98 -11.18
CA LEU A 196 -19.69 5.63 -11.44
C LEU A 196 -18.91 5.55 -12.76
N ARG A 197 -19.45 6.18 -13.81
CA ARG A 197 -18.82 6.19 -15.13
C ARG A 197 -17.45 6.85 -15.06
N MET A 198 -17.35 8.03 -14.44
CA MET A 198 -16.08 8.74 -14.29
C MET A 198 -15.04 7.90 -13.56
N PHE A 199 -15.40 7.22 -12.45
CA PHE A 199 -14.47 6.31 -11.77
C PHE A 199 -13.99 5.18 -12.68
N LEU A 200 -14.92 4.50 -13.36
CA LEU A 200 -14.56 3.35 -14.18
C LEU A 200 -13.77 3.74 -15.44
N ASP A 201 -14.07 4.88 -16.06
CA ASP A 201 -13.29 5.43 -17.18
C ASP A 201 -11.86 5.74 -16.72
N THR A 202 -11.67 6.44 -15.59
CA THR A 202 -10.33 6.76 -15.07
C THR A 202 -9.54 5.51 -14.70
N LEU A 203 -10.17 4.55 -14.00
CA LEU A 203 -9.49 3.31 -13.59
C LEU A 203 -9.14 2.41 -14.78
N TYR A 204 -9.91 2.47 -15.86
CA TYR A 204 -9.59 1.78 -17.11
C TYR A 204 -8.44 2.47 -17.86
N ASP A 205 -8.48 3.80 -17.99
CA ASP A 205 -7.42 4.56 -18.68
C ASP A 205 -6.07 4.52 -17.92
N GLU A 206 -6.08 4.29 -16.60
CA GLU A 206 -4.89 4.09 -15.75
C GLU A 206 -4.46 2.62 -15.63
N ASP A 207 -4.98 1.70 -16.46
CA ASP A 207 -4.66 0.26 -16.43
C ASP A 207 -4.85 -0.41 -15.04
N VAL A 208 -5.77 0.12 -14.22
CA VAL A 208 -6.09 -0.44 -12.88
C VAL A 208 -7.13 -1.56 -12.98
N ILE A 209 -8.10 -1.43 -13.90
CA ILE A 209 -9.12 -2.44 -14.16
C ILE A 209 -9.14 -2.74 -15.66
N LYS A 210 -9.09 -4.02 -16.02
CA LYS A 210 -9.02 -4.48 -17.40
C LYS A 210 -10.40 -4.82 -17.95
N GLU A 211 -10.48 -4.97 -19.28
CA GLU A 211 -11.74 -5.27 -19.99
C GLU A 211 -12.38 -6.58 -19.53
N GLU A 212 -11.57 -7.57 -19.15
CA GLU A 212 -12.02 -8.88 -18.70
C GLU A 212 -12.84 -8.78 -17.40
N ALA A 213 -12.35 -7.98 -16.44
CA ALA A 213 -13.04 -7.73 -15.18
C ALA A 213 -14.38 -7.02 -15.40
N PHE A 214 -14.43 -6.02 -16.29
CA PHE A 214 -15.69 -5.36 -16.67
C PHE A 214 -16.68 -6.34 -17.32
N SER A 215 -16.19 -7.22 -18.18
CA SER A 215 -17.01 -8.23 -18.86
C SER A 215 -17.65 -9.20 -17.86
N LYS A 216 -16.86 -9.74 -16.91
CA LYS A 216 -17.38 -10.63 -15.86
C LYS A 216 -18.37 -9.94 -14.93
N PHE A 217 -18.05 -8.72 -14.51
CA PHE A 217 -18.92 -7.92 -13.67
C PHE A 217 -20.27 -7.68 -14.38
N GLY A 218 -20.27 -7.31 -15.67
CA GLY A 218 -21.48 -7.13 -16.46
C GLY A 218 -22.34 -8.40 -16.61
N VAL A 219 -21.71 -9.57 -16.79
CA VAL A 219 -22.42 -10.86 -16.89
C VAL A 219 -23.10 -11.24 -15.56
N GLN A 220 -22.44 -10.99 -14.43
CA GLN A 220 -22.98 -11.33 -13.10
C GLN A 220 -24.14 -10.44 -12.67
N GLN A 221 -24.24 -9.22 -13.24
CA GLN A 221 -25.31 -8.28 -12.93
C GLN A 221 -26.62 -8.56 -13.69
N ARG A 222 -26.74 -9.64 -14.49
CA ARG A 222 -27.90 -10.00 -15.35
C ARG A 222 -29.27 -10.08 -14.62
N PRO A 223 -30.39 -9.84 -15.33
CA PRO A 223 -31.68 -9.57 -14.70
C PRO A 223 -32.23 -10.85 -14.06
N GLY A 224 -32.45 -10.78 -12.75
CA GLY A 224 -32.81 -11.92 -11.90
C GLY A 224 -32.04 -11.97 -10.57
N ARG A 225 -30.83 -11.39 -10.50
CA ARG A 225 -30.00 -11.43 -9.27
C ARG A 225 -29.64 -10.09 -8.62
N ALA A 226 -29.83 -8.96 -9.30
CA ALA A 226 -29.43 -7.65 -8.78
C ALA A 226 -30.58 -6.63 -8.79
N ARG A 227 -30.86 -6.02 -7.62
CA ARG A 227 -31.81 -4.90 -7.44
C ARG A 227 -31.27 -3.53 -7.92
N HIS A 228 -30.07 -3.49 -8.51
CA HIS A 228 -29.37 -2.24 -8.87
C HIS A 228 -28.94 -2.29 -10.35
N GLY A 229 -29.92 -2.18 -11.25
CA GLY A 229 -29.86 -2.76 -12.60
C GLY A 229 -29.52 -1.87 -13.80
N PRO A 230 -29.95 -0.60 -13.93
CA PRO A 230 -29.85 0.09 -15.23
C PRO A 230 -28.50 0.81 -15.46
N GLN A 231 -28.10 1.67 -14.52
CA GLN A 231 -27.01 2.63 -14.75
C GLN A 231 -25.62 1.98 -14.73
N ILE A 232 -25.43 1.02 -13.81
CA ILE A 232 -24.24 0.17 -13.72
C ILE A 232 -24.06 -0.62 -15.02
N ARG A 233 -25.13 -1.26 -15.51
CA ARG A 233 -25.09 -2.01 -16.77
C ARG A 233 -24.82 -1.15 -17.99
N GLN A 234 -25.46 0.02 -18.10
CA GLN A 234 -25.22 0.94 -19.22
C GLN A 234 -23.77 1.42 -19.25
N THR A 235 -23.19 1.68 -18.08
CA THR A 235 -21.78 2.10 -17.96
C THR A 235 -20.83 0.98 -18.34
N ILE A 236 -21.06 -0.25 -17.85
CA ILE A 236 -20.23 -1.43 -18.21
C ILE A 236 -20.34 -1.76 -19.70
N LEU A 237 -21.54 -1.71 -20.28
CA LEU A 237 -21.75 -1.96 -21.71
C LEU A 237 -21.01 -0.93 -22.57
N HIS A 238 -21.03 0.34 -22.18
CA HIS A 238 -20.29 1.39 -22.86
C HIS A 238 -18.77 1.16 -22.81
N LEU A 239 -18.23 0.79 -21.64
CA LEU A 239 -16.80 0.49 -21.47
C LEU A 239 -16.36 -0.76 -22.26
N ALA A 240 -17.16 -1.83 -22.24
CA ALA A 240 -16.90 -3.04 -23.01
C ALA A 240 -16.98 -2.80 -24.54
N GLN A 241 -17.79 -1.83 -24.99
CA GLN A 241 -17.82 -1.40 -26.40
C GLN A 241 -16.60 -0.55 -26.76
N ARG A 242 -16.09 0.28 -25.83
CA ARG A 242 -14.90 1.12 -26.01
C ARG A 242 -13.61 0.28 -26.09
N GLY A 243 -13.47 -0.77 -25.27
CA GLY A 243 -12.34 -1.71 -25.32
C GLY A 243 -12.19 -2.42 -26.67
N ARG A 244 -13.31 -2.91 -27.23
CA ARG A 244 -13.35 -3.49 -28.59
C ARG A 244 -12.93 -2.54 -29.72
N GLY A 245 -13.01 -1.23 -29.49
CA GLY A 245 -12.62 -0.20 -30.47
C GLY A 245 -11.12 0.09 -30.51
N ARG A 246 -10.35 -0.23 -29.46
CA ARG A 246 -8.89 -0.04 -29.40
C ARG A 246 -8.09 -1.21 -30.01
N ILE A 247 -8.74 -2.34 -30.33
CA ILE A 247 -8.13 -3.56 -30.91
C ILE A 247 -8.38 -3.64 -32.45
N ARG A 248 -8.83 -2.57 -33.09
CA ARG A 248 -8.99 -2.48 -34.55
C ARG A 248 -8.08 -1.43 -35.15
#